data_AF-A0A563E9R5-F1
#
_entry.id   AF-A0A563E9R5-F1
#
_cell.length_a   1.000
_cell.length_b   1.000
_cell.length_c   1.000
_cell.angle_alpha   90.00
_cell.angle_beta   90.00
_cell.angle_gamma   90.00
#
_symmetry.space_group_name_H-M   'P 1'
#
loop_
_entity.id
_entity.type
_entity.pdbx_description
1 polymer ?
#
loop_
_entity_poly.entity_id
_entity_poly.type
_entity_poly.pdbx_seq_one_letter_code
_entity_poly.pdbx_strand_id
1 'polypeptide(L)'
;MGAVMTREGEVRLADALPTLRADPVPYAWWTLAGAAFGFAVAGILTIGPPILLLALAMVVCGARVRRLRGAESYLILVGISAAPWFLAWLNRDGPGTVCRVAGTTTACVQEWSPWPFAAIAVAFMAGGVFLAARAHSRGQPPGQIGPAYPGTDEGRDG
;
A
#
# COMPACT_ATOMS: atom_id res chain seq x y z
N MET A 1 -32.81 -35.79 -27.76
CA MET A 1 -31.86 -35.57 -26.65
C MET A 1 -30.72 -34.72 -27.18
N GLY A 2 -30.78 -33.41 -26.98
CA GLY A 2 -29.73 -32.49 -27.40
C GLY A 2 -29.62 -31.39 -26.36
N ALA A 3 -28.51 -31.37 -25.62
CA ALA A 3 -28.20 -30.30 -24.70
C ALA A 3 -27.79 -29.08 -25.53
N VAL A 4 -28.63 -28.04 -25.52
CA VAL A 4 -28.28 -26.71 -26.06
C VAL A 4 -27.42 -26.03 -25.01
N MET A 5 -26.11 -26.02 -25.26
CA MET A 5 -25.12 -25.28 -24.47
C MET A 5 -25.21 -23.81 -24.89
N THR A 6 -25.83 -22.97 -24.06
CA THR A 6 -26.05 -21.55 -24.34
C THR A 6 -24.74 -20.76 -24.23
N ARG A 7 -24.33 -20.18 -25.36
CA ARG A 7 -23.15 -19.31 -25.58
C ARG A 7 -23.19 -17.98 -24.81
N GLU A 8 -24.17 -17.77 -23.94
CA GLU A 8 -24.46 -16.50 -23.28
C GLU A 8 -23.84 -16.37 -21.87
N GLY A 9 -23.36 -17.47 -21.28
CA GLY A 9 -22.70 -17.45 -19.98
C GLY A 9 -21.25 -16.96 -20.03
N GLU A 10 -20.56 -17.16 -21.14
CA GLU A 10 -19.12 -16.89 -21.28
C GLU A 10 -18.83 -15.39 -21.53
N VAL A 11 -19.73 -14.71 -22.24
CA VAL A 11 -19.60 -13.27 -22.57
C VAL A 11 -19.71 -12.41 -21.30
N ARG A 12 -20.62 -12.75 -20.36
CA ARG A 12 -20.80 -11.98 -19.12
C ARG A 12 -19.61 -12.04 -18.17
N LEU A 13 -18.83 -13.14 -18.19
CA LEU A 13 -17.64 -13.25 -17.36
C LEU A 13 -16.51 -12.36 -17.91
N ALA A 14 -16.33 -12.35 -19.24
CA ALA A 14 -15.33 -11.52 -19.91
C ALA A 14 -15.60 -10.01 -19.73
N ASP A 15 -16.88 -9.61 -19.70
CA ASP A 15 -17.29 -8.22 -19.50
C ASP A 15 -17.22 -7.76 -18.02
N ALA A 16 -17.23 -8.70 -17.05
CA ALA A 16 -17.11 -8.41 -15.62
C ALA A 16 -15.65 -8.33 -15.12
N LEU A 17 -14.70 -8.93 -15.84
CA LEU A 17 -13.27 -8.90 -15.50
C LEU A 17 -12.62 -7.48 -15.50
N PRO A 18 -12.92 -6.56 -16.44
CA PRO A 18 -12.31 -5.23 -16.44
C PRO A 18 -12.75 -4.36 -15.25
N THR A 19 -13.97 -4.55 -14.73
CA THR A 19 -14.49 -3.77 -13.59
C THR A 19 -13.86 -4.11 -12.24
N LEU A 20 -13.13 -5.22 -12.14
CA LEU A 20 -12.42 -5.62 -10.92
C LEU A 20 -10.96 -5.15 -10.84
N ARG A 21 -10.42 -4.52 -11.91
CA ARG A 21 -9.04 -4.05 -11.88
C ARG A 21 -8.97 -2.74 -11.11
N ALA A 22 -8.79 -2.85 -9.79
CA ALA A 22 -8.46 -1.73 -8.94
C ALA A 22 -7.33 -0.93 -9.60
N ASP A 23 -7.54 0.37 -9.77
CA ASP A 23 -6.56 1.27 -10.32
C ASP A 23 -5.34 1.32 -9.39
N PRO A 24 -4.15 0.81 -9.79
CA PRO A 24 -3.03 0.69 -8.88
C PRO A 24 -2.32 2.02 -8.62
N VAL A 25 -2.64 3.07 -9.40
CA VAL A 25 -1.88 4.32 -9.37
C VAL A 25 -1.99 5.07 -8.04
N PRO A 26 -3.18 5.24 -7.41
CA PRO A 26 -3.28 5.89 -6.11
C PRO A 26 -2.51 5.13 -5.02
N TYR A 27 -2.57 3.80 -5.03
CA TYR A 27 -1.84 2.93 -4.11
C TYR A 27 -0.33 3.13 -4.25
N ALA A 28 0.19 3.04 -5.48
CA ALA A 28 1.59 3.23 -5.78
C ALA A 28 2.07 4.65 -5.42
N TRP A 29 1.27 5.67 -5.73
CA TRP A 29 1.62 7.07 -5.47
C TRP A 29 1.85 7.33 -3.98
N TRP A 30 0.89 6.96 -3.13
CA TRP A 30 0.98 7.24 -1.70
C TRP A 30 2.03 6.39 -0.99
N THR A 31 2.19 5.13 -1.38
CA THR A 31 3.28 4.29 -0.86
C THR A 31 4.66 4.82 -1.24
N LEU A 32 4.86 5.25 -2.49
CA LEU A 32 6.13 5.86 -2.92
C LEU A 32 6.39 7.20 -2.23
N ALA A 33 5.38 8.06 -2.10
CA ALA A 33 5.52 9.33 -1.38
C ALA A 33 5.94 9.11 0.08
N GLY A 34 5.34 8.12 0.74
CA GLY A 34 5.68 7.75 2.11
C GLY A 34 7.09 7.19 2.23
N ALA A 35 7.50 6.31 1.32
CA ALA A 35 8.85 5.76 1.31
C ALA A 35 9.91 6.86 1.10
N ALA A 36 9.68 7.74 0.12
CA ALA A 36 10.54 8.89 -0.12
C ALA A 36 10.66 9.78 1.13
N PHE A 37 9.54 10.06 1.81
CA PHE A 37 9.55 10.81 3.07
C PHE A 37 10.33 10.10 4.17
N GLY A 38 10.10 8.81 4.39
CA GLY A 38 10.80 8.02 5.41
C GLY A 38 12.32 8.00 5.20
N PHE A 39 12.77 7.75 3.96
CA PHE A 39 14.20 7.77 3.62
C PHE A 39 14.79 9.18 3.66
N ALA A 40 14.03 10.22 3.30
CA ALA A 40 14.47 11.60 3.44
C ALA A 40 14.75 11.98 4.89
N VAL A 41 13.88 11.55 5.82
CA VAL A 41 14.07 11.77 7.26
C VAL A 41 15.27 10.98 7.78
N ALA A 42 15.39 9.70 7.42
CA ALA A 42 16.54 8.88 7.82
C ALA A 42 17.88 9.43 7.29
N GLY A 43 17.88 10.02 6.09
CA GLY A 43 19.04 10.61 5.44
C GLY A 43 19.19 12.12 5.63
N ILE A 44 18.48 12.75 6.58
CA ILE A 44 18.30 14.22 6.62
C ILE A 44 19.60 15.03 6.65
N LEU A 45 20.68 14.47 7.19
CA LEU A 45 22.00 15.11 7.29
C LEU A 45 22.89 14.92 6.04
N THR A 46 22.43 14.15 5.06
CA THR A 46 23.20 13.82 3.84
C THR A 46 22.38 14.12 2.58
N ILE A 47 21.80 13.08 1.95
CA ILE A 47 21.00 13.19 0.73
C ILE A 47 19.51 13.42 1.00
N GLY A 48 19.11 13.52 2.27
CA GLY A 48 17.73 13.66 2.70
C GLY A 48 17.03 14.94 2.23
N PRO A 49 17.64 16.15 2.29
CA PRO A 49 16.96 17.39 1.92
C PRO A 49 16.37 17.42 0.49
N PRO A 50 17.10 17.02 -0.59
CA PRO A 50 16.50 16.99 -1.92
C PRO A 50 15.38 15.92 -2.03
N ILE A 51 15.52 14.77 -1.36
CA ILE A 51 14.48 13.74 -1.34
C ILE A 51 13.26 14.23 -0.56
N LEU A 52 13.45 15.01 0.51
CA LEU A 52 12.37 15.60 1.30
C LEU A 52 11.54 16.55 0.45
N LEU A 53 12.19 17.43 -0.33
CA LEU A 53 11.50 18.32 -1.26
C LEU A 53 10.67 17.54 -2.29
N LEU A 54 11.24 16.46 -2.84
CA LEU A 54 10.52 15.57 -3.76
C LEU A 54 9.32 14.91 -3.07
N ALA A 55 9.49 14.37 -1.87
CA ALA A 55 8.42 13.74 -1.11
C ALA A 55 7.29 14.72 -0.79
N LEU A 56 7.62 15.95 -0.37
CA LEU A 56 6.64 17.01 -0.14
C LEU A 56 5.91 17.38 -1.43
N ALA A 57 6.62 17.51 -2.55
CA ALA A 57 6.01 17.75 -3.86
C ALA A 57 5.03 16.62 -4.24
N MET A 58 5.38 15.36 -4.01
CA MET A 58 4.50 14.21 -4.27
C MET A 58 3.23 14.25 -3.38
N VAL A 59 3.38 14.58 -2.09
CA VAL A 59 2.24 14.71 -1.16
C VAL A 59 1.32 15.86 -1.60
N VAL A 60 1.88 17.02 -1.94
CA VAL A 60 1.10 18.18 -2.41
C VAL A 60 0.38 17.82 -3.72
N CYS A 61 1.07 17.25 -4.70
CA CYS A 61 0.46 16.80 -5.96
C CYS A 61 -0.66 15.77 -5.71
N GLY A 62 -0.42 14.76 -4.87
CA GLY A 62 -1.43 13.77 -4.49
C GLY A 62 -2.67 14.38 -3.84
N ALA A 63 -2.48 15.37 -2.96
CA ALA A 63 -3.58 16.09 -2.31
C ALA A 63 -4.39 16.98 -3.29
N ARG A 64 -3.76 17.46 -4.38
CA ARG A 64 -4.41 18.32 -5.38
C ARG A 64 -5.13 17.53 -6.49
N VAL A 65 -4.64 16.35 -6.84
CA VAL A 65 -5.20 15.54 -7.94
C VAL A 65 -6.38 14.71 -7.45
N ARG A 66 -7.60 15.02 -7.94
CA ARG A 66 -8.85 14.37 -7.47
C ARG A 66 -8.80 12.83 -7.53
N ARG A 67 -8.18 12.25 -8.56
CA ARG A 67 -8.02 10.80 -8.72
C ARG A 67 -7.14 10.14 -7.65
N LEU A 68 -6.25 10.90 -7.01
CA LEU A 68 -5.36 10.40 -5.95
C LEU A 68 -5.93 10.63 -4.55
N ARG A 69 -7.09 11.31 -4.43
CA ARG A 69 -7.74 11.57 -3.14
C ARG A 69 -8.66 10.40 -2.81
N GLY A 70 -8.45 9.78 -1.66
CA GLY A 70 -9.24 8.64 -1.21
C GLY A 70 -8.64 7.96 0.01
N ALA A 71 -9.19 6.80 0.36
CA ALA A 71 -8.71 5.95 1.45
C ALA A 71 -7.26 5.48 1.25
N GLU A 72 -6.80 5.44 0.00
CA GLU A 72 -5.45 5.08 -0.40
C GLU A 72 -4.39 6.05 0.13
N SER A 73 -4.79 7.29 0.49
CA SER A 73 -3.87 8.27 1.08
C SER A 73 -3.23 7.80 2.39
N TYR A 74 -3.90 6.93 3.15
CA TYR A 74 -3.34 6.34 4.37
C TYR A 74 -2.17 5.38 4.12
N LEU A 75 -1.98 4.92 2.88
CA LEU A 75 -0.82 4.09 2.50
C LEU A 75 0.49 4.86 2.48
N ILE A 76 0.47 6.18 2.66
CA ILE A 76 1.67 6.95 2.97
C ILE A 76 2.36 6.40 4.24
N LEU A 77 1.60 5.95 5.24
CA LEU A 77 2.15 5.35 6.46
C LEU A 77 2.85 4.01 6.17
N VAL A 78 2.26 3.22 5.27
CA VAL A 78 2.89 1.98 4.76
C VAL A 78 4.22 2.31 4.07
N GLY A 79 4.25 3.34 3.23
CA GLY A 79 5.48 3.83 2.62
C GLY A 79 6.52 4.27 3.66
N ILE A 80 6.13 5.09 4.63
CA ILE A 80 7.01 5.60 5.69
C ILE A 80 7.68 4.45 6.46
N SER A 81 6.98 3.32 6.64
CA SER A 81 7.54 2.15 7.32
C SER A 81 8.79 1.55 6.67
N ALA A 82 9.00 1.79 5.36
CA ALA A 82 10.12 1.20 4.62
C ALA A 82 11.49 1.60 5.20
N ALA A 83 11.66 2.85 5.62
CA ALA A 83 12.92 3.34 6.17
C ALA A 83 13.28 2.71 7.54
N PRO A 84 12.42 2.72 8.58
CA PRO A 84 12.73 2.02 9.82
C PRO A 84 12.80 0.49 9.63
N TRP A 85 12.05 -0.10 8.69
CA TRP A 85 12.21 -1.52 8.36
C TRP A 85 13.60 -1.82 7.78
N PHE A 86 14.09 -0.94 6.89
CA PHE A 86 15.45 -1.02 6.34
C PHE A 86 16.52 -0.82 7.42
N LEU A 87 16.33 0.11 8.35
CA LEU A 87 17.25 0.29 9.49
C LEU A 87 17.28 -0.94 10.40
N ALA A 88 16.12 -1.56 10.68
CA ALA A 88 16.06 -2.79 11.45
C ALA A 88 16.83 -3.91 10.75
N TRP A 89 16.70 -4.03 9.43
CA TRP A 89 17.42 -5.03 8.64
C TRP A 89 18.94 -4.79 8.63
N LEU A 90 19.38 -3.54 8.51
CA LEU A 90 20.80 -3.19 8.55
C LEU A 90 21.46 -3.52 9.91
N ASN A 91 20.69 -3.46 10.99
CA ASN A 91 21.17 -3.70 12.37
C ASN A 91 20.75 -5.07 12.91
N ARG A 92 20.38 -6.02 12.03
CA ARG A 92 19.81 -7.32 12.43
C ARG A 92 20.78 -8.21 13.20
N ASP A 93 22.09 -7.98 13.05
CA ASP A 93 23.15 -8.75 13.70
C ASP A 93 23.62 -8.06 15.00
N GLY A 94 23.14 -6.84 15.27
CA GLY A 94 23.38 -6.09 16.49
C GLY A 94 22.51 -6.50 17.69
N PRO A 95 22.69 -5.87 18.86
CA PRO A 95 23.57 -4.72 19.10
C PRO A 95 25.04 -5.10 19.34
N GLY A 96 25.96 -4.17 19.04
CA GLY A 96 27.38 -4.28 19.40
C GLY A 96 28.31 -4.25 18.19
N THR A 97 29.55 -4.69 18.41
CA THR A 97 30.57 -4.77 17.34
C THR A 97 30.34 -6.00 16.48
N VAL A 98 29.92 -5.81 15.23
CA VAL A 98 29.75 -6.90 14.26
C VAL A 98 30.89 -6.84 13.24
N CYS A 99 31.67 -7.92 13.18
CA CYS A 99 32.79 -8.04 12.24
C CYS A 99 32.43 -8.97 11.07
N ARG A 100 32.62 -8.50 9.85
CA ARG A 100 32.42 -9.27 8.62
C ARG A 100 33.75 -9.42 7.89
N VAL A 101 34.02 -10.63 7.41
CA VAL A 101 35.21 -10.95 6.61
C VAL A 101 34.82 -10.95 5.13
N ALA A 102 35.54 -10.17 4.33
CA ALA A 102 35.39 -10.11 2.88
C ALA A 102 36.75 -10.31 2.23
N GLY A 103 37.00 -11.51 1.70
CA GLY A 103 38.32 -11.91 1.21
C GLY A 103 39.34 -11.95 2.35
N THR A 104 40.41 -11.17 2.23
CA THR A 104 41.46 -11.03 3.26
C THR A 104 41.20 -9.87 4.23
N THR A 105 40.12 -9.10 4.04
CA THR A 105 39.83 -7.91 4.84
C THR A 105 38.75 -8.23 5.86
N THR A 106 38.97 -7.85 7.11
CA THR A 106 37.94 -7.87 8.16
C THR A 106 37.51 -6.44 8.45
N ALA A 107 36.21 -6.16 8.33
CA ALA A 107 35.62 -4.87 8.66
C ALA A 107 34.65 -5.05 9.84
N CYS A 108 34.83 -4.25 10.88
CA CYS A 108 33.97 -4.24 12.05
C CYS A 108 33.17 -2.94 12.10
N VAL A 109 31.86 -3.04 12.27
CA VAL A 109 30.95 -1.90 12.41
C VAL A 109 30.20 -1.99 13.73
N GLN A 110 29.86 -0.84 14.32
CA GLN A 110 28.95 -0.78 15.46
C GLN A 110 27.52 -0.84 14.95
N GLU A 111 26.79 -1.90 15.30
CA GLU A 111 25.37 -2.05 15.02
C GLU A 111 24.53 -1.69 16.26
N TRP A 112 23.38 -1.06 16.03
CA TRP A 112 22.42 -0.71 17.07
C TRP A 112 21.47 -1.89 17.33
N SER A 113 20.62 -1.80 18.36
CA SER A 113 19.54 -2.79 18.52
C SER A 113 18.52 -2.64 17.38
N PRO A 114 18.13 -3.71 16.67
CA PRO A 114 17.18 -3.64 15.55
C PRO A 114 15.73 -3.46 16.00
N TRP A 115 15.40 -3.89 17.23
CA TRP A 115 14.03 -3.98 17.73
C TRP A 115 13.26 -2.65 17.78
N PRO A 116 13.85 -1.51 18.20
CA PRO A 116 13.15 -0.22 18.18
C PRO A 116 12.70 0.18 16.77
N PHE A 117 13.56 -0.02 15.78
CA PHE A 117 13.26 0.27 14.39
C PHE A 117 12.16 -0.66 13.84
N ALA A 118 12.27 -1.96 14.14
CA ALA A 118 11.24 -2.93 13.76
C ALA A 118 9.88 -2.59 14.36
N ALA A 119 9.82 -2.21 15.64
CA ALA A 119 8.57 -1.83 16.31
C ALA A 119 7.90 -0.61 15.66
N ILE A 120 8.69 0.43 15.35
CA ILE A 120 8.20 1.63 14.65
C ILE A 120 7.67 1.25 13.26
N ALA A 121 8.41 0.42 12.54
CA ALA A 121 8.05 0.01 11.19
C ALA A 121 6.75 -0.83 11.18
N VAL A 122 6.58 -1.75 12.14
CA VAL A 122 5.33 -2.49 12.34
C VAL A 122 4.17 -1.54 12.64
N ALA A 123 4.37 -0.56 13.53
CA ALA A 123 3.33 0.40 13.89
C ALA A 123 2.84 1.22 12.69
N PHE A 124 3.75 1.72 11.85
CA PHE A 124 3.40 2.45 10.64
C PHE A 124 2.71 1.57 9.60
N MET A 125 3.24 0.36 9.37
CA MET A 125 2.65 -0.62 8.45
C MET A 125 1.22 -0.98 8.86
N ALA A 126 1.04 -1.44 10.11
CA ALA A 126 -0.26 -1.86 10.63
C ALA A 126 -1.24 -0.68 10.70
N GLY A 127 -0.78 0.50 11.15
CA GLY A 127 -1.60 1.71 11.22
C GLY A 127 -2.09 2.16 9.84
N GLY A 128 -1.22 2.16 8.84
CA GLY A 128 -1.58 2.52 7.46
C GLY A 128 -2.62 1.58 6.85
N VAL A 129 -2.40 0.26 6.98
CA VAL A 129 -3.35 -0.76 6.51
C VAL A 129 -4.69 -0.64 7.23
N PHE A 130 -4.67 -0.51 8.56
CA PHE A 130 -5.88 -0.38 9.38
C PHE A 130 -6.70 0.86 9.00
N LEU A 131 -6.06 2.01 8.84
CA LEU A 131 -6.74 3.26 8.47
C LEU A 131 -7.31 3.20 7.05
N ALA A 132 -6.57 2.64 6.08
CA ALA A 132 -7.06 2.44 4.72
C ALA A 132 -8.30 1.53 4.71
N ALA A 133 -8.22 0.37 5.38
CA ALA A 133 -9.35 -0.57 5.47
C ALA A 133 -10.58 0.05 6.15
N ARG A 134 -10.39 0.81 7.23
CA ARG A 134 -11.47 1.51 7.93
C ARG A 134 -12.09 2.62 7.08
N ALA A 135 -11.30 3.33 6.29
CA ALA A 135 -11.79 4.35 5.38
C ALA A 135 -12.62 3.77 4.23
N HIS A 136 -12.18 2.66 3.63
CA HIS A 136 -12.97 1.93 2.62
C HIS A 136 -14.31 1.43 3.19
N SER A 137 -14.30 0.90 4.42
CA SER A 137 -15.52 0.40 5.07
C SER A 137 -16.56 1.49 5.32
N ARG A 138 -16.16 2.75 5.48
CA ARG A 138 -17.06 3.89 5.69
C ARG A 138 -17.61 4.49 4.39
N GLY A 139 -16.93 4.26 3.27
CA GLY A 139 -17.35 4.73 1.96
C GLY A 139 -18.38 3.82 1.27
N GLN A 140 -18.54 2.59 1.76
CA GLN A 140 -19.51 1.64 1.22
C GLN A 140 -20.92 1.96 1.77
N PRO A 141 -21.89 2.40 0.94
CA PRO A 141 -23.25 2.62 1.41
C PRO A 141 -23.87 1.29 1.90
N PRO A 142 -24.56 1.27 3.06
CA PRO A 142 -25.24 0.07 3.53
C PRO A 142 -26.38 -0.29 2.56
N GLY A 143 -26.18 -1.35 1.76
CA GLY A 143 -27.21 -1.85 0.83
C GLY A 143 -26.70 -2.60 -0.40
N GLN A 144 -25.40 -2.58 -0.70
CA GLN A 144 -24.85 -3.22 -1.90
C GLN A 144 -24.12 -4.54 -1.60
N ILE A 145 -24.75 -5.43 -0.81
CA ILE A 145 -24.33 -6.83 -0.68
C ILE A 145 -25.48 -7.69 -1.21
N GLY A 146 -25.56 -7.79 -2.53
CA GLY A 146 -26.47 -8.69 -3.22
C GLY A 146 -26.44 -8.39 -4.72
N PRO A 147 -26.29 -9.39 -5.60
CA PRO A 147 -26.62 -9.16 -7.00
C PRO A 147 -28.07 -8.68 -7.05
N ALA A 148 -28.31 -7.53 -7.69
CA ALA A 148 -29.65 -7.10 -8.01
C ALA A 148 -30.27 -8.21 -8.87
N TYR A 149 -31.05 -9.09 -8.26
CA TYR A 149 -31.88 -10.01 -9.00
C TYR A 149 -32.92 -9.13 -9.69
N PRO A 150 -32.97 -9.07 -11.03
CA PRO A 150 -34.06 -8.38 -11.68
C PRO A 150 -35.33 -9.14 -11.29
N GLY A 151 -36.16 -8.51 -10.45
CA GLY A 151 -37.51 -8.96 -10.21
C GLY A 151 -38.21 -9.00 -11.55
N THR A 152 -38.62 -10.18 -11.98
CA THR A 152 -39.52 -10.35 -13.10
C THR A 152 -40.87 -9.76 -12.68
N ASP A 153 -41.13 -8.52 -13.08
CA ASP A 153 -42.47 -7.93 -13.09
C ASP A 153 -43.27 -8.64 -14.21
N GLU A 154 -43.65 -9.88 -13.95
CA GLU A 154 -44.51 -10.66 -14.83
C GLU A 154 -45.72 -11.11 -14.01
N GLY A 155 -46.82 -10.39 -14.16
CA GLY A 155 -48.14 -10.84 -13.71
C GLY A 155 -48.83 -9.91 -12.72
N ARG A 156 -49.34 -8.77 -13.19
CA ARG A 156 -50.53 -8.16 -12.57
C ARG A 156 -51.40 -7.37 -13.55
N ASP A 157 -51.83 -8.04 -14.62
CA ASP A 157 -53.05 -7.71 -15.33
C ASP A 157 -53.90 -8.99 -15.39
N GLY A 158 -55.03 -8.98 -14.68
CA GLY A 158 -55.98 -10.09 -14.54
C GLY A 158 -57.06 -9.77 -13.52
#